data_AF-A0A0G4KS75-F1
#
_entry.id   AF-A0A0G4KS75-F1
#
_cell.length_a   1.000
_cell.length_b   1.000
_cell.length_c   1.000
_cell.angle_alpha   90.00
_cell.angle_beta   90.00
_cell.angle_gamma   90.00
#
_symmetry.space_group_name_H-M   'P 1'
#
loop_
_entity.id
_entity.type
_entity.pdbx_description
1 polymer ?
#
loop_
_entity_poly.entity_id
_entity_poly.type
_entity_poly.pdbx_seq_one_letter_code
_entity_poly.pdbx_strand_id
1 'polypeptide(L)'
;MTQLRNMLGALLLAPLAMGASPLTPRHEAGRCAIRGHCGSKSWFGKQLPCVDNGLAEDPDEELRNQIMEVCGEKWASGPVCCDAEQVTALSSNLGTPKQILSSCPACKENFFNLFCTFTCSPDQSLFLNVTKTQDKNGKTMVTELDQLISETYGTGFYDSCKEVKFGPSNSKAMDFIGGSAKNYSQMLKFLGDEKAIGSPFQINFPTEYDEPHMGPLDMTPKKCNDEDPNFRCALFYIFFDQYATIVSLAGKLLGSAVAIIFVIATILLGSPLTALVVTIAVCMMVVDIIGAMAVFDVSLNAVSLVNLIICVGIGVEFCAHIARAFMFPSRTVMERAKNRFRGRDARAWTALVNVGASVFSGITVTKLLGVCVLAFTRSKIFEIYYFRVWLALVVFAATHALIFLPVALSLLGGAGYVDPESEGGLEQDLASRRYRALVPDGKSDSEDDY
;
A
#
# COMPACT_ATOMS: atom_id res chain seq x y z
N MET A 1 -21.78 83.18 -25.72
CA MET A 1 -21.71 81.72 -25.64
C MET A 1 -20.40 81.34 -24.96
N THR A 2 -20.50 80.59 -23.86
CA THR A 2 -19.45 79.74 -23.22
C THR A 2 -18.14 80.43 -22.80
N GLN A 3 -17.99 80.84 -21.52
CA GLN A 3 -17.72 80.03 -20.31
C GLN A 3 -16.21 79.80 -20.04
N LEU A 4 -15.68 80.68 -19.18
CA LEU A 4 -15.03 80.36 -17.90
C LEU A 4 -14.63 78.89 -17.65
N ARG A 5 -13.32 78.61 -17.44
CA ARG A 5 -12.84 77.65 -16.43
C ARG A 5 -11.33 77.75 -16.15
N ASN A 6 -11.06 78.14 -14.91
CA ASN A 6 -10.03 77.63 -14.00
C ASN A 6 -8.54 77.79 -14.34
N MET A 7 -7.93 78.84 -13.78
CA MET A 7 -6.54 78.78 -13.28
C MET A 7 -6.55 78.85 -11.75
N LEU A 8 -6.36 77.70 -11.10
CA LEU A 8 -5.96 77.56 -9.71
C LEU A 8 -5.11 76.29 -9.63
N GLY A 9 -3.80 76.46 -9.83
CA GLY A 9 -2.79 75.41 -9.65
C GLY A 9 -2.56 75.21 -8.16
N ALA A 10 -2.89 74.00 -7.70
CA ALA A 10 -2.80 73.56 -6.31
C ALA A 10 -1.36 73.42 -5.84
N LEU A 11 -1.14 73.82 -4.58
CA LEU A 11 0.04 73.52 -3.77
C LEU A 11 0.23 71.99 -3.68
N LEU A 12 1.38 71.49 -4.13
CA LEU A 12 1.81 70.10 -3.96
C LEU A 12 2.26 69.88 -2.50
N LEU A 13 1.41 69.26 -1.69
CA LEU A 13 1.82 68.58 -0.46
C LEU A 13 2.32 67.18 -0.85
N ALA A 14 3.63 66.95 -0.72
CA ALA A 14 4.22 65.62 -0.84
C ALA A 14 3.79 64.77 0.38
N PRO A 15 3.26 63.55 0.20
CA PRO A 15 3.03 62.65 1.31
C PRO A 15 4.38 62.09 1.79
N LEU A 16 4.67 62.28 3.07
CA LEU A 16 5.69 61.51 3.79
C LEU A 16 5.29 60.03 3.74
N ALA A 17 6.10 59.21 3.06
CA ALA A 17 5.98 57.77 3.14
C ALA A 17 6.39 57.34 4.56
N MET A 18 5.41 56.99 5.40
CA MET A 18 5.67 56.26 6.63
C MET A 18 6.12 54.85 6.25
N GLY A 19 7.40 54.53 6.46
CA GLY A 19 7.90 53.16 6.35
C GLY A 19 7.16 52.28 7.35
N ALA A 20 6.64 51.13 6.90
CA ALA A 20 6.02 50.15 7.77
C ALA A 20 7.03 49.66 8.82
N SER A 21 6.63 49.58 10.08
CA SER A 21 7.49 49.05 11.14
C SER A 21 7.87 47.59 10.83
N PRO A 22 9.14 47.19 11.02
CA PRO A 22 9.56 45.81 10.81
C PRO A 22 8.82 44.85 11.74
N LEU A 23 8.37 43.71 11.20
CA LEU A 23 7.55 42.71 11.91
C LEU A 23 8.37 41.92 12.95
N THR A 24 9.64 41.69 12.67
CA THR A 24 10.65 41.13 13.58
C THR A 24 11.81 42.10 13.72
N PRO A 25 11.71 43.13 14.59
CA PRO A 25 12.68 44.22 14.65
C PRO A 25 14.04 43.86 15.27
N ARG A 26 14.13 42.77 16.03
CA ARG A 26 15.35 42.38 16.75
C ARG A 26 15.81 40.99 16.32
N HIS A 27 17.08 40.93 15.90
CA HIS A 27 17.78 39.72 15.48
C HIS A 27 18.99 39.51 16.40
N GLU A 28 18.82 38.70 17.44
CA GLU A 28 19.86 38.40 18.44
C GLU A 28 19.67 36.97 18.99
N ALA A 29 20.71 36.42 19.61
CA ALA A 29 20.65 35.09 20.22
C ALA A 29 19.59 35.05 21.35
N GLY A 30 18.90 33.91 21.47
CA GLY A 30 17.85 33.66 22.45
C GLY A 30 16.52 34.38 22.14
N ARG A 31 16.31 34.83 20.90
CA ARG A 31 15.09 35.54 20.49
C ARG A 31 14.38 34.84 19.34
N CYS A 32 13.05 34.77 19.47
CA CYS A 32 12.16 34.12 18.53
C CYS A 32 11.78 35.02 17.34
N ALA A 33 11.26 34.42 16.29
CA ALA A 33 10.58 35.13 15.19
C ALA A 33 9.09 34.76 15.12
N ILE A 34 8.77 33.52 15.49
CA ILE A 34 7.42 32.98 15.49
C ILE A 34 7.19 32.09 16.71
N ARG A 35 5.98 32.11 17.27
CA ARG A 35 5.57 31.25 18.39
C ARG A 35 4.06 31.05 18.41
N GLY A 36 3.63 29.83 18.66
CA GLY A 36 2.22 29.43 18.72
C GLY A 36 1.44 29.56 17.41
N HIS A 37 0.14 29.28 17.49
CA HIS A 37 -0.77 29.25 16.34
C HIS A 37 -1.80 30.39 16.36
N CYS A 38 -1.89 31.11 15.23
CA CYS A 38 -2.73 32.31 15.09
C CYS A 38 -3.95 32.16 14.17
N GLY A 39 -4.25 30.94 13.71
CA GLY A 39 -5.42 30.66 12.86
C GLY A 39 -5.03 30.11 11.50
N SER A 40 -6.03 29.92 10.64
CA SER A 40 -5.86 29.39 9.28
C SER A 40 -6.43 30.35 8.23
N LYS A 41 -5.88 30.32 7.00
CA LYS A 41 -6.42 31.09 5.87
C LYS A 41 -7.84 30.65 5.50
N SER A 42 -8.11 29.35 5.54
CA SER A 42 -9.41 28.72 5.21
C SER A 42 -9.93 27.85 6.36
N TRP A 43 -11.24 27.58 6.40
CA TRP A 43 -11.89 26.74 7.42
C TRP A 43 -11.26 25.33 7.54
N PHE A 44 -10.76 24.79 6.42
CA PHE A 44 -10.07 23.50 6.37
C PHE A 44 -8.54 23.63 6.25
N GLY A 45 -8.00 24.84 6.39
CA GLY A 45 -6.57 25.12 6.28
C GLY A 45 -5.81 24.75 7.56
N LYS A 46 -4.52 24.45 7.41
CA LYS A 46 -3.63 24.24 8.56
C LYS A 46 -3.43 25.55 9.34
N GLN A 47 -3.05 25.42 10.61
CA GLN A 47 -2.74 26.55 11.47
C GLN A 47 -1.44 27.23 11.03
N LEU A 48 -1.46 28.57 10.99
CA LEU A 48 -0.32 29.43 10.69
C LEU A 48 0.28 29.96 11.99
N PRO A 49 1.59 30.21 12.03
CA PRO A 49 2.25 30.72 13.23
C PRO A 49 1.89 32.18 13.53
N CYS A 50 2.00 32.58 14.79
CA CYS A 50 1.94 33.98 15.18
C CYS A 50 3.31 34.67 15.02
N VAL A 51 3.30 35.98 14.80
CA VAL A 51 4.50 36.79 14.97
C VAL A 51 4.86 36.83 16.45
N ASP A 52 6.10 36.48 16.78
CA ASP A 52 6.62 36.62 18.13
C ASP A 52 8.11 36.92 18.09
N ASN A 53 8.47 38.15 18.49
CA ASN A 53 9.86 38.57 18.62
C ASN A 53 10.30 38.63 20.10
N GLY A 54 9.69 37.79 20.95
CA GLY A 54 10.03 37.60 22.36
C GLY A 54 11.28 36.75 22.59
N LEU A 55 11.71 36.63 23.85
CA LEU A 55 12.82 35.76 24.23
C LEU A 55 12.38 34.28 24.21
N ALA A 56 13.30 33.39 23.87
CA ALA A 56 13.11 31.94 24.01
C ALA A 56 12.94 31.56 25.48
N GLU A 57 12.10 30.57 25.75
CA GLU A 57 11.71 30.18 27.12
C GLU A 57 12.03 28.71 27.36
N ASP A 58 12.34 28.35 28.61
CA ASP A 58 12.48 26.95 28.98
C ASP A 58 11.09 26.27 29.00
N PRO A 59 10.86 25.23 28.18
CA PRO A 59 9.62 24.48 28.17
C PRO A 59 9.46 23.65 29.43
N ASP A 60 8.22 23.31 29.77
CA ASP A 60 7.91 22.32 30.80
C ASP A 60 8.35 20.90 30.38
N GLU A 61 8.29 19.96 31.32
CA GLU A 61 8.74 18.59 31.12
C GLU A 61 7.94 17.86 30.03
N GLU A 62 6.63 18.14 29.92
CA GLU A 62 5.77 17.51 28.92
C GLU A 62 6.16 17.96 27.52
N LEU A 63 6.27 19.27 27.30
CA LEU A 63 6.71 19.84 26.03
C LEU A 63 8.14 19.41 25.68
N ARG A 64 9.04 19.35 26.67
CA ARG A 64 10.41 18.84 26.45
C ARG A 64 10.41 17.42 25.91
N ASN A 65 9.61 16.53 26.51
CA ASN A 65 9.50 15.15 26.07
C ASN A 65 8.93 15.04 24.66
N GLN A 66 7.90 15.83 24.32
CA GLN A 66 7.35 15.89 22.97
C GLN A 66 8.39 16.35 21.93
N ILE A 67 9.19 17.37 22.26
CA ILE A 67 10.26 17.85 21.37
C ILE A 67 11.31 16.76 21.17
N MET A 68 11.76 16.08 22.22
CA MET A 68 12.76 15.01 22.09
C MET A 68 12.24 13.83 21.25
N GLU A 69 10.97 13.45 21.40
CA GLU A 69 10.37 12.37 20.61
C GLU A 69 10.36 12.70 19.10
N VAL A 70 10.09 13.96 18.74
CA VAL A 70 9.99 14.40 17.35
C VAL A 70 11.36 14.77 16.77
N CYS A 71 12.17 15.50 17.52
CA CYS A 71 13.38 16.20 17.05
C CYS A 71 14.70 15.60 17.55
N GLY A 72 14.65 14.60 18.44
CA GLY A 72 15.80 13.86 18.94
C GLY A 72 16.46 14.44 20.18
N GLU A 73 17.41 13.68 20.74
CA GLU A 73 18.06 13.95 22.03
C GLU A 73 18.84 15.26 22.11
N LYS A 74 19.26 15.83 20.97
CA LYS A 74 19.96 17.12 20.93
C LYS A 74 19.12 18.29 21.47
N TRP A 75 17.80 18.10 21.62
CA TRP A 75 16.88 19.08 22.19
C TRP A 75 16.54 18.81 23.67
N ALA A 76 17.29 17.93 24.35
CA ALA A 76 17.05 17.55 25.74
C ALA A 76 17.19 18.70 26.75
N SER A 77 17.85 19.80 26.38
CA SER A 77 18.08 20.95 27.26
C SER A 77 18.04 22.27 26.50
N GLY A 78 17.85 23.38 27.23
CA GLY A 78 17.92 24.74 26.70
C GLY A 78 16.58 25.31 26.25
N PRO A 79 16.47 26.64 26.10
CA PRO A 79 15.21 27.30 25.80
C PRO A 79 14.74 27.00 24.36
N VAL A 80 13.45 27.23 24.09
CA VAL A 80 12.82 27.00 22.78
C VAL A 80 11.85 28.12 22.40
N CYS A 81 11.55 28.19 21.10
CA CYS A 81 10.57 29.14 20.53
C CYS A 81 9.24 28.51 20.13
N CYS A 82 9.00 27.23 20.47
CA CYS A 82 7.77 26.52 20.13
C CYS A 82 6.93 26.16 21.35
N ASP A 83 5.63 25.96 21.13
CA ASP A 83 4.68 25.40 22.11
C ASP A 83 4.24 23.97 21.77
N ALA A 84 3.48 23.35 22.68
CA ALA A 84 3.01 21.97 22.53
C ALA A 84 2.10 21.76 21.31
N GLU A 85 1.28 22.75 20.95
CA GLU A 85 0.43 22.66 19.76
C GLU A 85 1.27 22.65 18.47
N GLN A 86 2.31 23.49 18.41
CA GLN A 86 3.24 23.53 17.29
C GLN A 86 4.03 22.23 17.14
N VAL A 87 4.50 21.63 18.24
CA VAL A 87 5.22 20.36 18.20
C VAL A 87 4.30 19.21 17.78
N THR A 88 3.05 19.20 18.26
CA THR A 88 2.02 18.24 17.83
C THR A 88 1.73 18.37 16.33
N ALA A 89 1.55 19.61 15.85
CA ALA A 89 1.33 19.88 14.43
C ALA A 89 2.56 19.48 13.59
N LEU A 90 3.77 19.74 14.07
CA LEU A 90 5.01 19.34 13.44
C LEU A 90 5.10 17.83 13.30
N SER A 91 4.85 17.08 14.39
CA SER A 91 4.83 15.60 14.38
C SER A 91 3.86 15.05 13.32
N SER A 92 2.65 15.59 13.28
CA SER A 92 1.63 15.21 12.28
C SER A 92 2.09 15.49 10.84
N ASN A 93 2.68 16.66 10.60
CA ASN A 93 3.20 17.03 9.27
C ASN A 93 4.40 16.17 8.83
N LEU A 94 5.23 15.72 9.78
CA LEU A 94 6.39 14.87 9.52
C LEU A 94 6.03 13.37 9.37
N GLY A 95 4.80 12.95 9.69
CA GLY A 95 4.37 11.55 9.62
C GLY A 95 4.49 10.92 8.23
N THR A 96 4.08 11.64 7.18
CA THR A 96 4.19 11.15 5.80
C THR A 96 5.66 11.10 5.33
N PRO A 97 6.46 12.17 5.47
CA PRO A 97 7.91 12.09 5.22
C PRO A 97 8.62 10.98 5.99
N LYS A 98 8.25 10.73 7.26
CA LYS A 98 8.82 9.64 8.08
C LYS A 98 8.71 8.28 7.41
N GLN A 99 7.58 8.01 6.76
CA GLN A 99 7.37 6.75 6.02
C GLN A 99 8.20 6.70 4.74
N ILE A 100 8.24 7.80 3.99
CA ILE A 100 8.95 7.90 2.71
C ILE A 100 10.47 7.74 2.91
N LEU A 101 11.00 8.36 3.98
CA LEU A 101 12.44 8.43 4.29
C LEU A 101 12.91 7.31 5.22
N SER A 102 12.04 6.36 5.56
CA SER A 102 12.33 5.27 6.50
C SER A 102 13.55 4.41 6.12
N SER A 103 13.89 4.34 4.82
CA SER A 103 15.03 3.58 4.30
C SER A 103 16.39 4.28 4.49
N CYS A 104 16.40 5.57 4.83
CA CYS A 104 17.63 6.37 4.93
C CYS A 104 17.59 7.31 6.15
N PRO A 105 18.14 6.89 7.30
CA PRO A 105 18.18 7.68 8.53
C PRO A 105 18.86 9.05 8.38
N ALA A 106 19.96 9.20 7.63
CA ALA A 106 20.59 10.51 7.39
C ALA A 106 19.67 11.49 6.65
N CYS A 107 18.98 11.05 5.60
CA CYS A 107 18.04 11.90 4.88
C CYS A 107 16.87 12.30 5.79
N LYS A 108 16.35 11.35 6.56
CA LYS A 108 15.29 11.61 7.55
C LYS A 108 15.76 12.64 8.59
N GLU A 109 16.96 12.49 9.15
CA GLU A 109 17.51 13.41 10.14
C GLU A 109 17.66 14.83 9.57
N ASN A 110 18.23 14.99 8.37
CA ASN A 110 18.38 16.30 7.75
C ASN A 110 17.02 16.97 7.47
N PHE A 111 16.03 16.18 7.03
CA PHE A 111 14.66 16.66 6.81
C PHE A 111 14.02 17.11 8.12
N PHE A 112 14.07 16.28 9.15
CA PHE A 112 13.47 16.57 10.45
C PHE A 112 14.16 17.76 11.12
N ASN A 113 15.49 17.81 11.09
CA ASN A 113 16.28 18.87 11.66
C ASN A 113 15.97 20.24 11.02
N LEU A 114 15.73 20.30 9.71
CA LEU A 114 15.32 21.55 9.06
C LEU A 114 14.05 22.14 9.69
N PHE A 115 13.01 21.31 9.87
CA PHE A 115 11.74 21.77 10.42
C PHE A 115 11.76 21.92 11.94
N CYS A 116 12.49 21.08 12.67
CA CYS A 116 12.68 21.23 14.11
C CYS A 116 13.43 22.53 14.45
N THR A 117 14.51 22.83 13.72
CA THR A 117 15.23 24.10 13.88
C THR A 117 14.34 25.28 13.50
N PHE A 118 13.64 25.20 12.37
CA PHE A 118 12.67 26.22 11.95
C PHE A 118 11.63 26.51 13.04
N THR A 119 11.04 25.48 13.64
CA THR A 119 9.92 25.62 14.58
C THR A 119 10.36 25.94 16.00
N CYS A 120 11.46 25.36 16.50
CA CYS A 120 11.77 25.36 17.93
C CYS A 120 13.10 26.02 18.32
N SER A 121 13.98 26.38 17.37
CA SER A 121 15.29 26.94 17.71
C SER A 121 15.17 28.17 18.64
N PRO A 122 15.97 28.27 19.72
CA PRO A 122 15.97 29.45 20.57
C PRO A 122 16.50 30.71 19.87
N ASP A 123 17.21 30.54 18.76
CA ASP A 123 17.87 31.60 17.99
C ASP A 123 17.16 31.88 16.66
N GLN A 124 15.86 31.59 16.58
CA GLN A 124 15.06 31.78 15.36
C GLN A 124 15.26 33.15 14.69
N SER A 125 15.32 34.23 15.47
CA SER A 125 15.45 35.58 14.91
C SER A 125 16.75 35.78 14.12
N LEU A 126 17.78 34.97 14.32
CA LEU A 126 19.02 35.08 13.56
C LEU A 126 18.89 34.57 12.12
N PHE A 127 17.95 33.68 11.83
CA PHE A 127 17.82 33.06 10.51
C PHE A 127 16.39 33.08 9.93
N LEU A 128 15.40 33.58 10.67
CA LEU A 128 14.02 33.79 10.21
C LEU A 128 13.65 35.27 10.22
N ASN A 129 13.06 35.73 9.13
CA ASN A 129 12.51 37.09 9.01
C ASN A 129 11.06 37.05 8.52
N VAL A 130 10.13 37.64 9.28
CA VAL A 130 8.72 37.66 8.86
C VAL A 130 8.51 38.78 7.84
N THR A 131 8.06 38.44 6.64
CA THR A 131 7.93 39.41 5.54
C THR A 131 6.48 39.82 5.28
N LYS A 132 5.50 38.93 5.51
CA LYS A 132 4.07 39.27 5.41
C LYS A 132 3.24 38.63 6.50
N THR A 133 2.25 39.39 6.95
CA THR A 133 1.27 38.98 7.95
C THR A 133 -0.15 39.25 7.47
N GLN A 134 -1.11 38.64 8.16
CA GLN A 134 -2.53 38.92 7.99
C GLN A 134 -3.22 38.93 9.36
N ASP A 135 -4.05 39.92 9.61
CA ASP A 135 -4.85 39.96 10.84
C ASP A 135 -6.19 39.25 10.65
N LYS A 136 -6.52 38.36 11.58
CA LYS A 136 -7.82 37.68 11.62
C LYS A 136 -8.22 37.42 13.07
N ASN A 137 -9.43 37.82 13.46
CA ASN A 137 -9.97 37.64 14.81
C ASN A 137 -9.07 38.19 15.93
N GLY A 138 -8.39 39.32 15.70
CA GLY A 138 -7.49 39.94 16.68
C GLY A 138 -6.13 39.24 16.85
N LYS A 139 -5.81 38.26 15.99
CA LYS A 139 -4.50 37.59 15.93
C LYS A 139 -3.78 37.92 14.62
N THR A 140 -2.47 38.20 14.71
CA THR A 140 -1.60 38.50 13.56
C THR A 140 -0.87 37.22 13.13
N MET A 141 -1.34 36.59 12.05
CA MET A 141 -0.74 35.35 11.54
C MET A 141 0.31 35.63 10.46
N VAL A 142 1.37 34.84 10.45
CA VAL A 142 2.43 34.91 9.44
C VAL A 142 1.99 34.20 8.17
N THR A 143 1.97 34.92 7.05
CA THR A 143 1.58 34.39 5.74
C THR A 143 2.75 34.23 4.78
N GLU A 144 3.87 34.92 5.03
CA GLU A 144 5.13 34.78 4.31
C GLU A 144 6.30 35.12 5.24
N LEU A 145 7.40 34.37 5.11
CA LEU A 145 8.65 34.63 5.80
C LEU A 145 9.84 34.14 4.98
N ASP A 146 11.02 34.62 5.34
CA ASP A 146 12.30 34.19 4.80
C ASP A 146 13.04 33.32 5.83
N GLN A 147 13.61 32.20 5.38
CA GLN A 147 14.45 31.32 6.16
C GLN A 147 15.83 31.18 5.51
N LEU A 148 16.87 31.59 6.25
CA LEU A 148 18.25 31.52 5.80
C LEU A 148 18.82 30.12 6.03
N ILE A 149 19.30 29.48 4.97
CA ILE A 149 19.92 28.15 5.01
C ILE A 149 21.28 28.21 4.33
N SER A 150 22.30 27.67 5.00
CA SER A 150 23.66 27.63 4.44
C SER A 150 23.71 26.70 3.22
N GLU A 151 24.54 27.05 2.23
CA GLU A 151 24.77 26.19 1.06
C GLU A 151 25.28 24.81 1.47
N THR A 152 26.15 24.75 2.49
CA THR A 152 26.68 23.50 3.05
C THR A 152 25.56 22.60 3.55
N TYR A 153 24.65 23.12 4.39
CA TYR A 153 23.55 22.33 4.92
C TYR A 153 22.55 21.94 3.82
N GLY A 154 22.16 22.90 2.98
CA GLY A 154 21.22 22.67 1.88
C GLY A 154 21.72 21.59 0.92
N THR A 155 22.97 21.69 0.47
CA THR A 155 23.59 20.70 -0.43
C THR A 155 23.69 19.34 0.23
N GLY A 156 24.17 19.27 1.47
CA GLY A 156 24.27 18.00 2.20
C GLY A 156 22.91 17.33 2.46
N PHE A 157 21.87 18.13 2.74
CA PHE A 157 20.50 17.63 2.84
C PHE A 157 19.99 17.08 1.51
N TYR A 158 20.16 17.82 0.42
CA TYR A 158 19.76 17.32 -0.90
C TYR A 158 20.50 16.03 -1.28
N ASP A 159 21.82 16.01 -1.08
CA ASP A 159 22.68 14.89 -1.44
C ASP A 159 22.37 13.63 -0.63
N SER A 160 21.95 13.77 0.64
CA SER A 160 21.55 12.61 1.43
C SER A 160 20.21 12.02 0.99
N CYS A 161 19.39 12.76 0.25
CA CYS A 161 18.04 12.35 -0.15
C CYS A 161 17.89 11.99 -1.63
N LYS A 162 18.74 12.51 -2.53
CA LYS A 162 18.56 12.44 -4.00
C LYS A 162 18.49 11.03 -4.61
N GLU A 163 19.11 10.05 -3.96
CA GLU A 163 19.09 8.64 -4.37
C GLU A 163 18.24 7.74 -3.46
N VAL A 164 17.59 8.31 -2.44
CA VAL A 164 16.72 7.54 -1.54
C VAL A 164 15.49 7.07 -2.31
N LYS A 165 15.15 5.79 -2.14
CA LYS A 165 14.02 5.15 -2.80
C LYS A 165 12.91 4.87 -1.82
N PHE A 166 11.67 5.12 -2.24
CA PHE A 166 10.48 4.77 -1.49
C PHE A 166 10.06 3.32 -1.83
N GLY A 167 10.36 2.39 -0.92
CA GLY A 167 10.25 0.94 -1.13
C GLY A 167 8.99 0.44 -1.84
N PRO A 168 7.77 0.84 -1.43
CA PRO A 168 6.52 0.34 -2.02
C PRO A 168 6.31 0.66 -3.51
N SER A 169 6.93 1.72 -4.02
CA SER A 169 6.69 2.22 -5.40
C SER A 169 7.93 2.21 -6.28
N ASN A 170 9.12 1.99 -5.71
CA ASN A 170 10.42 2.13 -6.40
C ASN A 170 10.68 3.55 -7.00
N SER A 171 9.86 4.54 -6.66
CA SER A 171 10.05 5.95 -6.99
C SER A 171 11.11 6.59 -6.09
N LYS A 172 11.69 7.73 -6.50
CA LYS A 172 12.65 8.47 -5.66
C LYS A 172 11.89 9.19 -4.56
N ALA A 173 12.44 9.24 -3.35
CA ALA A 173 11.87 10.01 -2.25
C ALA A 173 11.69 11.49 -2.63
N MET A 174 12.65 12.04 -3.38
CA MET A 174 12.62 13.40 -3.91
C MET A 174 11.42 13.71 -4.82
N ASP A 175 10.80 12.71 -5.44
CA ASP A 175 9.59 12.92 -6.24
C ASP A 175 8.42 13.37 -5.34
N PHE A 176 8.42 12.96 -4.08
CA PHE A 176 7.37 13.26 -3.10
C PHE A 176 7.73 14.43 -2.19
N ILE A 177 8.96 14.46 -1.67
CA ILE A 177 9.36 15.46 -0.66
C ILE A 177 10.04 16.70 -1.26
N GLY A 178 10.48 16.64 -2.52
CA GLY A 178 11.22 17.73 -3.16
C GLY A 178 10.75 18.06 -4.57
N GLY A 179 9.60 17.54 -5.01
CA GLY A 179 9.02 17.84 -6.32
C GLY A 179 9.94 17.54 -7.51
N SER A 180 10.72 16.45 -7.43
CA SER A 180 11.71 16.08 -8.47
C SER A 180 12.85 17.11 -8.64
N ALA A 181 13.21 17.84 -7.58
CA ALA A 181 14.30 18.81 -7.59
C ALA A 181 15.65 18.20 -8.02
N LYS A 182 16.42 18.98 -8.79
CA LYS A 182 17.76 18.61 -9.28
C LYS A 182 18.90 19.17 -8.44
N ASN A 183 18.59 20.06 -7.49
CA ASN A 183 19.54 20.66 -6.55
C ASN A 183 18.82 21.10 -5.29
N TYR A 184 19.58 21.53 -4.28
CA TYR A 184 19.03 21.91 -2.99
C TYR A 184 18.11 23.15 -3.07
N SER A 185 18.43 24.14 -3.90
CA SER A 185 17.63 25.37 -4.02
C SER A 185 16.23 25.07 -4.57
N GLN A 186 16.13 24.18 -5.57
CA GLN A 186 14.84 23.71 -6.10
C GLN A 186 14.06 22.90 -5.05
N MET A 187 14.76 22.08 -4.25
CA MET A 187 14.15 21.31 -3.17
C MET A 187 13.58 22.22 -2.09
N LEU A 188 14.37 23.18 -1.59
CA LEU A 188 13.92 24.13 -0.57
C LEU A 188 12.77 24.99 -1.09
N LYS A 189 12.85 25.46 -2.35
CA LYS A 189 11.72 26.14 -2.99
C LYS A 189 10.46 25.29 -2.99
N PHE A 190 10.55 24.01 -3.36
CA PHE A 190 9.40 23.11 -3.32
C PHE A 190 8.82 22.96 -1.91
N LEU A 191 9.69 22.84 -0.90
CA LEU A 191 9.29 22.73 0.50
C LEU A 191 8.63 24.00 1.05
N GLY A 192 9.00 25.17 0.53
CA GLY A 192 8.48 26.46 1.01
C GLY A 192 7.31 27.03 0.21
N ASP A 193 7.09 26.59 -1.03
CA ASP A 193 5.96 27.04 -1.85
C ASP A 193 4.62 26.72 -1.17
N GLU A 194 3.78 27.74 -0.98
CA GLU A 194 2.42 27.56 -0.45
C GLU A 194 1.55 26.74 -1.42
N LYS A 195 1.12 25.55 -0.98
CA LYS A 195 0.33 24.61 -1.80
C LYS A 195 -0.64 23.82 -0.92
N ALA A 196 -1.74 23.33 -1.52
CA ALA A 196 -2.73 22.51 -0.82
C ALA A 196 -2.13 21.22 -0.22
N ILE A 197 -1.12 20.66 -0.90
CA ILE A 197 -0.32 19.52 -0.45
C ILE A 197 1.13 20.01 -0.40
N GLY A 198 1.59 20.43 0.79
CA GLY A 198 2.90 21.06 0.98
C GLY A 198 2.92 22.04 2.15
N SER A 199 3.63 23.16 1.97
CA SER A 199 3.72 24.23 2.96
C SER A 199 2.36 24.94 3.14
N PRO A 200 1.92 25.20 4.38
CA PRO A 200 0.67 25.91 4.66
C PRO A 200 0.72 27.43 4.43
N PHE A 201 1.91 27.99 4.31
CA PHE A 201 2.17 29.40 3.99
C PHE A 201 3.51 29.50 3.25
N GLN A 202 3.81 30.66 2.68
CA GLN A 202 5.00 30.81 1.86
C GLN A 202 6.27 30.92 2.73
N ILE A 203 7.26 30.07 2.47
CA ILE A 203 8.59 30.15 3.06
C ILE A 203 9.59 30.37 1.93
N ASN A 204 10.32 31.48 1.97
CA ASN A 204 11.35 31.79 1.00
C ASN A 204 12.72 31.39 1.55
N PHE A 205 13.63 31.01 0.66
CA PHE A 205 15.00 30.63 1.00
C PHE A 205 15.99 31.51 0.22
N PRO A 206 16.15 32.79 0.60
CA PRO A 206 17.02 33.70 -0.12
C PRO A 206 18.50 33.32 0.10
N THR A 207 19.34 33.66 -0.88
CA THR A 207 20.79 33.45 -0.82
C THR A 207 21.55 34.73 -0.43
N GLU A 208 20.93 35.89 -0.62
CA GLU A 208 21.41 37.20 -0.23
C GLU A 208 20.47 37.77 0.85
N TYR A 209 21.02 38.48 1.82
CA TYR A 209 20.26 39.10 2.91
C TYR A 209 20.91 40.43 3.32
N ASP A 210 20.09 41.45 3.53
CA ASP A 210 20.55 42.80 3.84
C ASP A 210 20.68 43.07 5.35
N GLU A 211 20.04 42.25 6.18
CA GLU A 211 20.02 42.42 7.64
C GLU A 211 21.36 42.02 8.29
N PRO A 212 22.10 42.96 8.93
CA PRO A 212 23.50 42.78 9.30
C PRO A 212 23.75 41.77 10.42
N HIS A 213 22.72 41.40 11.18
CA HIS A 213 22.81 40.45 12.30
C HIS A 213 22.14 39.11 12.01
N MET A 214 21.61 38.94 10.81
CA MET A 214 21.06 37.66 10.38
C MET A 214 22.10 36.83 9.64
N GLY A 215 21.91 35.52 9.65
CA GLY A 215 22.73 34.58 8.90
C GLY A 215 22.17 33.16 9.04
N PRO A 216 22.53 32.25 8.14
CA PRO A 216 22.14 30.86 8.28
C PRO A 216 22.75 30.27 9.56
N LEU A 217 21.96 29.49 10.29
CA LEU A 217 22.44 28.78 11.48
C LEU A 217 23.50 27.74 11.07
N ASP A 218 24.52 27.55 11.92
CA ASP A 218 25.56 26.53 11.70
C ASP A 218 24.99 25.12 11.95
N MET A 219 24.46 24.53 10.89
CA MET A 219 23.88 23.19 10.90
C MET A 219 24.77 22.24 10.09
N THR A 220 25.14 21.11 10.67
CA THR A 220 25.90 20.06 9.96
C THR A 220 24.97 18.99 9.40
N PRO A 221 24.95 18.76 8.07
CA PRO A 221 24.11 17.72 7.48
C PRO A 221 24.74 16.32 7.70
N LYS A 222 23.89 15.33 7.95
CA LYS A 222 24.26 13.91 7.98
C LYS A 222 24.39 13.34 6.58
N LYS A 223 25.44 12.56 6.33
CA LYS A 223 25.71 11.93 5.02
C LYS A 223 25.14 10.52 4.99
N CYS A 224 24.78 9.99 3.81
CA CYS A 224 24.30 8.60 3.73
C CYS A 224 25.30 7.57 4.23
N ASN A 225 26.60 7.85 4.08
CA ASN A 225 27.72 7.06 4.56
C ASN A 225 28.32 7.65 5.86
N ASP A 226 27.48 8.18 6.74
CA ASP A 226 27.91 8.79 8.00
C ASP A 226 28.78 7.83 8.83
N GLU A 227 29.72 8.42 9.58
CA GLU A 227 30.59 7.67 10.49
C GLU A 227 29.76 7.00 11.59
N ASP A 228 28.73 7.72 12.08
CA ASP A 228 27.78 7.19 13.05
C ASP A 228 26.84 6.17 12.39
N PRO A 229 26.84 4.90 12.85
CA PRO A 229 26.00 3.84 12.29
C PRO A 229 24.50 4.16 12.35
N ASN A 230 24.04 5.02 13.27
CA ASN A 230 22.63 5.39 13.39
C ASN A 230 22.11 6.21 12.19
N PHE A 231 23.02 6.87 11.45
CA PHE A 231 22.66 7.69 10.30
C PHE A 231 22.96 7.03 8.95
N ARG A 232 23.57 5.84 8.94
CA ARG A 232 23.89 5.13 7.69
C ARG A 232 22.63 4.70 6.94
N CYS A 233 22.56 5.04 5.67
CA CYS A 233 21.42 4.68 4.83
C CYS A 233 21.57 3.26 4.26
N ALA A 234 20.45 2.53 4.17
CA ALA A 234 20.45 1.23 3.54
C ALA A 234 20.65 1.36 2.03
N LEU A 235 21.56 0.57 1.47
CA LEU A 235 21.71 0.46 0.01
C LEU A 235 20.48 -0.25 -0.55
N PHE A 236 19.70 0.45 -1.37
CA PHE A 236 18.47 -0.07 -1.98
C PHE A 236 18.70 -1.30 -2.90
N TYR A 237 19.97 -1.61 -3.23
CA TYR A 237 20.37 -2.80 -3.97
C TYR A 237 19.88 -4.12 -3.33
N ILE A 238 19.74 -4.18 -2.00
CA ILE A 238 19.23 -5.38 -1.31
C ILE A 238 17.79 -5.72 -1.74
N PHE A 239 16.96 -4.72 -2.10
CA PHE A 239 15.61 -4.96 -2.61
C PHE A 239 15.61 -5.46 -4.07
N PHE A 240 16.70 -5.26 -4.82
CA PHE A 240 16.82 -5.66 -6.22
C PHE A 240 17.44 -7.04 -6.44
N ASP A 241 18.29 -7.52 -5.52
CA ASP A 241 18.83 -8.87 -5.58
C ASP A 241 17.72 -9.95 -5.56
N GLN A 242 16.59 -9.63 -4.92
CA GLN A 242 15.40 -10.48 -4.94
C GLN A 242 14.81 -10.64 -6.36
N TYR A 243 14.84 -9.60 -7.21
CA TYR A 243 14.35 -9.71 -8.59
C TYR A 243 15.28 -10.55 -9.48
N ALA A 244 16.57 -10.65 -9.15
CA ALA A 244 17.50 -11.52 -9.87
C ALA A 244 17.16 -13.00 -9.67
N THR A 245 16.59 -13.37 -8.51
CA THR A 245 16.25 -14.75 -8.16
C THR A 245 14.75 -15.06 -8.25
N ILE A 246 13.89 -14.06 -8.47
CA ILE A 246 12.42 -14.21 -8.37
C ILE A 246 11.84 -15.23 -9.34
N VAL A 247 12.34 -15.31 -10.58
CA VAL A 247 11.85 -16.28 -11.58
C VAL A 247 12.21 -17.71 -11.16
N SER A 248 13.44 -17.92 -10.68
CA SER A 248 13.88 -19.23 -10.18
C SER A 248 13.10 -19.63 -8.93
N LEU A 249 12.85 -18.68 -8.03
CA LEU A 249 12.06 -18.90 -6.83
C LEU A 249 10.60 -19.23 -7.16
N ALA A 250 10.00 -18.50 -8.10
CA ALA A 250 8.65 -18.75 -8.58
C ALA A 250 8.52 -20.17 -9.15
N GLY A 251 9.45 -20.58 -10.02
CA GLY A 251 9.49 -21.93 -10.57
C GLY A 251 9.62 -23.01 -9.49
N LYS A 252 10.50 -22.82 -8.50
CA LYS A 252 10.68 -23.76 -7.38
C LYS A 252 9.43 -23.88 -6.52
N LEU A 253 8.82 -22.75 -6.13
CA LEU A 253 7.64 -22.75 -5.27
C LEU A 253 6.42 -23.32 -5.98
N LEU A 254 6.10 -22.86 -7.19
CA LEU A 254 4.98 -23.38 -7.98
C LEU A 254 5.18 -24.86 -8.32
N GLY A 255 6.40 -25.25 -8.72
CA GLY A 255 6.74 -26.66 -8.97
C GLY A 255 6.55 -27.54 -7.73
N SER A 256 7.01 -27.09 -6.57
CA SER A 256 6.84 -27.83 -5.31
C SER A 256 5.36 -27.94 -4.90
N ALA A 257 4.56 -26.89 -5.09
CA ALA A 257 3.12 -26.91 -4.83
C ALA A 257 2.39 -27.92 -5.73
N VAL A 258 2.67 -27.91 -7.04
CA VAL A 258 2.10 -28.86 -8.00
C VAL A 258 2.48 -30.31 -7.66
N ALA A 259 3.73 -30.56 -7.25
CA ALA A 259 4.17 -31.88 -6.81
C ALA A 259 3.43 -32.36 -5.56
N ILE A 260 3.25 -31.47 -4.56
CA ILE A 260 2.49 -31.78 -3.35
C ILE A 260 1.03 -32.09 -3.69
N ILE A 261 0.41 -31.31 -4.59
CA ILE A 261 -0.95 -31.56 -5.06
C ILE A 261 -1.07 -32.95 -5.68
N PHE A 262 -0.14 -33.34 -6.55
CA PHE A 262 -0.15 -34.66 -7.16
C PHE A 262 -0.08 -35.78 -6.11
N VAL A 263 0.82 -35.66 -5.13
CA VAL A 263 0.98 -36.65 -4.06
C VAL A 263 -0.29 -36.73 -3.20
N ILE A 264 -0.80 -35.60 -2.70
CA ILE A 264 -2.00 -35.56 -1.86
C ILE A 264 -3.23 -36.03 -2.62
N ALA A 265 -3.42 -35.59 -3.87
CA ALA A 265 -4.54 -36.03 -4.70
C ALA A 265 -4.47 -37.53 -4.99
N THR A 266 -3.29 -38.10 -5.17
CA THR A 266 -3.12 -39.55 -5.36
C THR A 266 -3.57 -40.31 -4.11
N ILE A 267 -3.17 -39.85 -2.93
CA ILE A 267 -3.56 -40.46 -1.64
C ILE A 267 -5.08 -40.34 -1.43
N LEU A 268 -5.65 -39.14 -1.61
CA LEU A 268 -7.06 -38.88 -1.34
C LEU A 268 -8.01 -39.53 -2.35
N LEU A 269 -7.61 -39.60 -3.63
CA LEU A 269 -8.44 -40.17 -4.69
C LEU A 269 -8.18 -41.67 -4.89
N GLY A 270 -7.09 -42.23 -4.36
CA GLY A 270 -6.72 -43.63 -4.54
C GLY A 270 -6.36 -44.02 -5.98
N SER A 271 -6.13 -43.04 -6.86
CA SER A 271 -5.84 -43.25 -8.28
C SER A 271 -4.82 -42.23 -8.78
N PRO A 272 -3.57 -42.65 -9.09
CA PRO A 272 -2.53 -41.74 -9.58
C PRO A 272 -2.88 -41.16 -10.95
N LEU A 273 -3.63 -41.90 -11.77
CA LEU A 273 -4.06 -41.43 -13.09
C LEU A 273 -5.08 -40.29 -12.97
N THR A 274 -6.05 -40.41 -12.06
CA THR A 274 -7.03 -39.34 -11.80
C THR A 274 -6.34 -38.12 -11.19
N ALA A 275 -5.41 -38.34 -10.25
CA ALA A 275 -4.61 -37.28 -9.65
C ALA A 275 -3.74 -36.54 -10.69
N LEU A 276 -3.18 -37.26 -11.66
CA LEU A 276 -2.44 -36.67 -12.78
C LEU A 276 -3.32 -35.74 -13.61
N VAL A 277 -4.54 -36.17 -13.96
CA VAL A 277 -5.49 -35.33 -14.73
C VAL A 277 -5.83 -34.03 -13.97
N VAL A 278 -6.08 -34.13 -12.66
CA VAL A 278 -6.34 -32.95 -11.80
C VAL A 278 -5.12 -32.04 -11.77
N THR A 279 -3.92 -32.60 -11.63
CA THR A 279 -2.66 -31.85 -11.58
C THR A 279 -2.42 -31.10 -12.90
N ILE A 280 -2.69 -31.74 -14.04
CA ILE A 280 -2.60 -31.11 -15.37
C ILE A 280 -3.59 -29.95 -15.48
N ALA A 281 -4.84 -30.12 -15.04
CA ALA A 281 -5.83 -29.04 -15.05
C ALA A 281 -5.36 -27.83 -14.21
N VAL A 282 -4.77 -28.06 -13.04
CA VAL A 282 -4.21 -26.99 -12.19
C VAL A 282 -3.02 -26.31 -12.88
N CYS A 283 -2.12 -27.07 -13.52
CA CYS A 283 -1.03 -26.49 -14.30
C CYS A 283 -1.54 -25.59 -15.42
N MET A 284 -2.59 -26.01 -16.14
CA MET A 284 -3.22 -25.17 -17.17
C MET A 284 -3.79 -23.88 -16.58
N MET A 285 -4.50 -23.95 -15.44
CA MET A 285 -4.99 -22.74 -14.75
C MET A 285 -3.85 -21.79 -14.38
N VAL A 286 -2.72 -22.29 -13.88
CA VAL A 286 -1.56 -21.46 -13.53
C VAL A 286 -1.01 -20.75 -14.77
N VAL A 287 -0.89 -21.46 -15.89
CA VAL A 287 -0.44 -20.88 -17.17
C VAL A 287 -1.41 -19.79 -17.63
N ASP A 288 -2.73 -20.03 -17.54
CA ASP A 288 -3.74 -19.04 -17.93
C ASP A 288 -3.70 -17.79 -17.04
N ILE A 289 -3.47 -17.93 -15.73
CA ILE A 289 -3.34 -16.81 -14.80
C ILE A 289 -2.07 -16.00 -15.08
N ILE A 290 -0.94 -16.66 -15.36
CA ILE A 290 0.30 -15.98 -15.78
C ILE A 290 0.08 -15.24 -17.11
N GLY A 291 -0.64 -15.84 -18.05
CA GLY A 291 -1.04 -15.19 -19.30
C GLY A 291 -1.92 -13.97 -19.06
N ALA A 292 -2.91 -14.06 -18.17
CA ALA A 292 -3.76 -12.94 -17.80
C ALA A 292 -2.99 -11.83 -17.07
N MET A 293 -2.00 -12.16 -16.25
CA MET A 293 -1.10 -11.17 -15.65
C MET A 293 -0.36 -10.38 -16.73
N ALA A 294 0.08 -11.02 -17.80
CA ALA A 294 0.70 -10.32 -18.93
C ALA A 294 -0.30 -9.40 -19.67
N VAL A 295 -1.55 -9.83 -19.86
CA VAL A 295 -2.60 -9.01 -20.51
C VAL A 295 -3.01 -7.81 -19.65
N PHE A 296 -3.01 -7.97 -18.32
CA PHE A 296 -3.40 -6.93 -17.37
C PHE A 296 -2.24 -6.04 -16.89
N ASP A 297 -1.06 -6.19 -17.50
CA ASP A 297 0.18 -5.46 -17.17
C ASP A 297 0.58 -5.60 -15.69
N VAL A 298 0.44 -6.81 -15.14
CA VAL A 298 0.82 -7.14 -13.77
C VAL A 298 2.21 -7.77 -13.77
N SER A 299 3.18 -7.02 -13.26
CA SER A 299 4.57 -7.48 -13.14
C SER A 299 4.75 -8.62 -12.13
N LEU A 300 5.70 -9.53 -12.41
CA LEU A 300 6.11 -10.57 -11.47
C LEU A 300 7.03 -9.98 -10.39
N ASN A 301 6.49 -9.85 -9.19
CA ASN A 301 7.15 -9.43 -7.96
C ASN A 301 6.77 -10.35 -6.78
N ALA A 302 7.32 -10.07 -5.59
CA ALA A 302 7.05 -10.85 -4.37
C ALA A 302 5.56 -10.99 -4.05
N VAL A 303 4.79 -9.91 -4.21
CA VAL A 303 3.34 -9.87 -3.93
C VAL A 303 2.58 -10.74 -4.92
N SER A 304 2.85 -10.59 -6.22
CA SER A 304 2.24 -11.40 -7.27
C SER A 304 2.61 -12.88 -7.19
N LEU A 305 3.82 -13.21 -6.70
CA LEU A 305 4.25 -14.59 -6.51
C LEU A 305 3.47 -15.28 -5.38
N VAL A 306 3.32 -14.61 -4.23
CA VAL A 306 2.42 -15.10 -3.17
C VAL A 306 1.02 -15.28 -3.74
N ASN A 307 0.58 -14.35 -4.58
CA ASN A 307 -0.73 -14.42 -5.19
C ASN A 307 -0.90 -15.64 -6.11
N LEU A 308 0.09 -15.93 -6.95
CA LEU A 308 0.12 -17.13 -7.80
C LEU A 308 0.07 -18.43 -6.97
N ILE A 309 0.75 -18.48 -5.83
CA ILE A 309 0.69 -19.65 -4.93
C ILE A 309 -0.70 -19.82 -4.34
N ILE A 310 -1.36 -18.73 -3.93
CA ILE A 310 -2.75 -18.75 -3.45
C ILE A 310 -3.69 -19.23 -4.57
N CYS A 311 -3.48 -18.75 -5.80
CA CYS A 311 -4.23 -19.20 -6.97
C CYS A 311 -4.14 -20.71 -7.18
N VAL A 312 -2.97 -21.33 -7.00
CA VAL A 312 -2.79 -22.79 -7.07
C VAL A 312 -3.67 -23.49 -6.04
N GLY A 313 -3.63 -23.07 -4.77
CA GLY A 313 -4.43 -23.68 -3.71
C GLY A 313 -5.94 -23.53 -3.93
N ILE A 314 -6.37 -22.32 -4.29
CA ILE A 314 -7.78 -22.04 -4.60
C ILE A 314 -8.24 -22.80 -5.85
N GLY A 315 -7.42 -22.91 -6.90
CA GLY A 315 -7.77 -23.61 -8.14
C GLY A 315 -8.00 -25.11 -7.92
N VAL A 316 -7.16 -25.75 -7.09
CA VAL A 316 -7.31 -27.17 -6.72
C VAL A 316 -8.65 -27.45 -6.06
N GLU A 317 -9.17 -26.53 -5.25
CA GLU A 317 -10.47 -26.69 -4.58
C GLU A 317 -11.59 -26.98 -5.58
N PHE A 318 -11.63 -26.24 -6.70
CA PHE A 318 -12.62 -26.45 -7.76
C PHE A 318 -12.52 -27.84 -8.38
N CYS A 319 -11.30 -28.29 -8.70
CA CYS A 319 -11.08 -29.59 -9.33
C CYS A 319 -11.28 -30.77 -8.38
N ALA A 320 -10.89 -30.64 -7.11
CA ALA A 320 -10.91 -31.73 -6.15
C ALA A 320 -12.32 -32.24 -5.87
N HIS A 321 -13.32 -31.36 -5.79
CA HIS A 321 -14.72 -31.75 -5.59
C HIS A 321 -15.26 -32.59 -6.75
N ILE A 322 -14.99 -32.17 -7.99
CA ILE A 322 -15.41 -32.89 -9.20
C ILE A 322 -14.65 -34.22 -9.32
N ALA A 323 -13.34 -34.22 -9.11
CA ALA A 323 -12.51 -35.43 -9.16
C ALA A 323 -12.91 -36.45 -8.09
N ARG A 324 -13.23 -36.01 -6.87
CA ARG A 324 -13.76 -36.87 -5.81
C ARG A 324 -15.11 -37.46 -6.20
N ALA A 325 -16.03 -36.65 -6.71
CA ALA A 325 -17.34 -37.14 -7.15
C ALA A 325 -17.26 -38.11 -8.35
N PHE A 326 -16.22 -37.98 -9.18
CA PHE A 326 -15.92 -38.94 -10.25
C PHE A 326 -15.38 -40.27 -9.73
N MET A 327 -14.52 -40.23 -8.70
CA MET A 327 -13.94 -41.42 -8.08
C MET A 327 -14.92 -42.15 -7.18
N PHE A 328 -15.79 -41.42 -6.48
CA PHE A 328 -16.81 -41.94 -5.57
C PHE A 328 -18.21 -41.49 -6.01
N PRO A 329 -18.73 -42.01 -7.14
CA PRO A 329 -20.02 -41.59 -7.68
C PRO A 329 -21.20 -42.10 -6.85
N SER A 330 -22.19 -41.25 -6.61
CA SER A 330 -23.44 -41.65 -5.94
C SER A 330 -24.20 -42.68 -6.78
N ARG A 331 -24.57 -43.81 -6.16
CA ARG A 331 -25.27 -44.94 -6.81
C ARG A 331 -26.57 -44.51 -7.48
N THR A 332 -27.36 -43.68 -6.81
CA THR A 332 -28.69 -43.24 -7.26
C THR A 332 -28.62 -42.40 -8.54
N VAL A 333 -27.63 -41.51 -8.61
CA VAL A 333 -27.38 -40.66 -9.78
C VAL A 333 -26.69 -41.46 -10.89
N MET A 334 -25.85 -42.42 -10.53
CA MET A 334 -25.15 -43.31 -11.47
C MET A 334 -26.10 -44.27 -12.19
N GLU A 335 -27.15 -44.77 -11.54
CA GLU A 335 -28.19 -45.57 -12.21
C GLU A 335 -28.93 -44.77 -13.29
N ARG A 336 -29.27 -43.51 -13.01
CA ARG A 336 -29.83 -42.59 -14.02
C ARG A 336 -28.88 -42.39 -15.21
N ALA A 337 -27.58 -42.29 -14.94
CA ALA A 337 -26.56 -42.11 -15.98
C ALA A 337 -26.40 -43.35 -16.88
N LYS A 338 -26.55 -44.56 -16.31
CA LYS A 338 -26.37 -45.84 -17.02
C LYS A 338 -27.33 -46.04 -18.20
N ASN A 339 -28.47 -45.36 -18.18
CA ASN A 339 -29.45 -45.36 -19.27
C ASN A 339 -29.00 -44.55 -20.50
N ARG A 340 -28.03 -43.63 -20.34
CA ARG A 340 -27.56 -42.72 -21.40
C ARG A 340 -26.06 -42.86 -21.72
N PHE A 341 -25.24 -43.18 -20.72
CA PHE A 341 -23.78 -43.21 -20.82
C PHE A 341 -23.22 -44.50 -20.21
N ARG A 342 -22.00 -44.88 -20.62
CA ARG A 342 -21.31 -46.09 -20.13
C ARG A 342 -19.90 -45.76 -19.63
N GLY A 343 -19.38 -46.58 -18.72
CA GLY A 343 -18.01 -46.49 -18.24
C GLY A 343 -17.65 -45.14 -17.60
N ARG A 344 -16.55 -44.53 -18.07
CA ARG A 344 -16.01 -43.28 -17.51
C ARG A 344 -16.91 -42.07 -17.80
N ASP A 345 -17.57 -42.04 -18.95
CA ASP A 345 -18.49 -40.96 -19.33
C ASP A 345 -19.69 -40.89 -18.37
N ALA A 346 -20.22 -42.05 -17.96
CA ALA A 346 -21.30 -42.11 -16.96
C ALA A 346 -20.86 -41.50 -15.63
N ARG A 347 -19.64 -41.79 -15.17
CA ARG A 347 -19.11 -41.23 -13.92
C ARG A 347 -18.82 -39.74 -14.01
N ALA A 348 -18.27 -39.27 -15.14
CA ALA A 348 -18.03 -37.85 -15.36
C ALA A 348 -19.34 -37.05 -15.36
N TRP A 349 -20.37 -37.59 -16.03
CA TRP A 349 -21.72 -37.03 -15.98
C TRP A 349 -22.29 -37.03 -14.55
N THR A 350 -22.19 -38.16 -13.83
CA THR A 350 -22.68 -38.26 -12.45
C THR A 350 -21.97 -37.27 -11.52
N ALA A 351 -20.66 -37.10 -11.66
CA ALA A 351 -19.90 -36.13 -10.89
C ALA A 351 -20.40 -34.69 -11.11
N LEU A 352 -20.63 -34.32 -12.37
CA LEU A 352 -21.10 -32.99 -12.73
C LEU A 352 -22.53 -32.73 -12.26
N VAL A 353 -23.44 -33.70 -12.39
CA VAL A 353 -24.84 -33.55 -11.92
C VAL A 353 -24.93 -33.51 -10.40
N ASN A 354 -24.10 -34.28 -9.70
CA ASN A 354 -24.14 -34.36 -8.24
C ASN A 354 -23.50 -33.14 -7.57
N VAL A 355 -22.34 -32.68 -8.07
CA VAL A 355 -21.49 -31.70 -7.37
C VAL A 355 -21.25 -30.42 -8.18
N GLY A 356 -21.58 -30.39 -9.47
CA GLY A 356 -21.37 -29.22 -10.32
C GLY A 356 -22.14 -27.99 -9.84
N ALA A 357 -23.37 -28.15 -9.36
CA ALA A 357 -24.17 -27.05 -8.82
C ALA A 357 -23.52 -26.42 -7.58
N SER A 358 -22.98 -27.23 -6.65
CA SER A 358 -22.29 -26.71 -5.46
C SER A 358 -20.95 -26.06 -5.78
N VAL A 359 -20.22 -26.54 -6.80
CA VAL A 359 -18.97 -25.90 -7.24
C VAL A 359 -19.27 -24.56 -7.93
N PHE A 360 -20.34 -24.48 -8.72
CA PHE A 360 -20.76 -23.23 -9.34
C PHE A 360 -21.30 -22.22 -8.31
N SER A 361 -22.37 -22.55 -7.57
CA SER A 361 -23.00 -21.59 -6.66
C SER A 361 -22.20 -21.40 -5.36
N GLY A 362 -21.64 -22.48 -4.80
CA GLY A 362 -20.99 -22.47 -3.50
C GLY A 362 -19.53 -22.00 -3.54
N ILE A 363 -18.80 -22.25 -4.62
CA ILE A 363 -17.38 -21.87 -4.75
C ILE A 363 -17.22 -20.71 -5.75
N THR A 364 -17.79 -20.82 -6.95
CA THR A 364 -17.57 -19.80 -8.00
C THR A 364 -18.26 -18.48 -7.64
N VAL A 365 -19.57 -18.50 -7.38
CA VAL A 365 -20.34 -17.28 -7.12
C VAL A 365 -19.91 -16.61 -5.81
N THR A 366 -19.67 -17.38 -4.75
CA THR A 366 -19.23 -16.82 -3.45
C THR A 366 -17.86 -16.15 -3.55
N LYS A 367 -16.89 -16.77 -4.23
CA LYS A 367 -15.58 -16.15 -4.47
C LYS A 367 -15.68 -14.94 -5.38
N LEU A 368 -16.50 -14.99 -6.43
CA LEU A 368 -16.73 -13.83 -7.29
C LEU A 368 -17.26 -12.64 -6.50
N LEU A 369 -18.27 -12.85 -5.64
CA LEU A 369 -18.81 -11.80 -4.78
C LEU A 369 -17.75 -11.22 -3.83
N GLY A 370 -16.93 -12.07 -3.22
CA GLY A 370 -15.83 -11.63 -2.35
C GLY A 370 -14.76 -10.82 -3.09
N VAL A 371 -14.37 -11.27 -4.29
CA VAL A 371 -13.37 -10.58 -5.13
C VAL A 371 -13.92 -9.24 -5.63
N CYS A 372 -15.20 -9.15 -5.98
CA CYS A 372 -15.82 -7.91 -6.44
C CYS A 372 -15.72 -6.76 -5.43
N VAL A 373 -15.69 -7.05 -4.11
CA VAL A 373 -15.48 -6.02 -3.08
C VAL A 373 -14.11 -5.35 -3.22
N LEU A 374 -13.10 -6.09 -3.71
CA LEU A 374 -11.76 -5.56 -3.93
C LEU A 374 -11.70 -4.54 -5.08
N ALA A 375 -12.73 -4.44 -5.93
CA ALA A 375 -12.79 -3.39 -6.94
C ALA A 375 -12.95 -1.98 -6.31
N PHE A 376 -13.46 -1.90 -5.08
CA PHE A 376 -13.77 -0.63 -4.40
C PHE A 376 -12.67 -0.15 -3.43
N THR A 377 -11.53 -0.85 -3.33
CA THR A 377 -10.46 -0.41 -2.43
C THR A 377 -9.74 0.82 -2.99
N ARG A 378 -9.33 1.73 -2.09
CA ARG A 378 -8.52 2.92 -2.42
C ARG A 378 -7.05 2.60 -2.73
N SER A 379 -6.59 1.39 -2.42
CA SER A 379 -5.19 0.99 -2.57
C SER A 379 -4.93 0.40 -3.94
N LYS A 380 -4.00 0.99 -4.68
CA LYS A 380 -3.57 0.50 -6.01
C LYS A 380 -2.94 -0.87 -5.97
N ILE A 381 -2.36 -1.26 -4.84
CA ILE A 381 -1.78 -2.60 -4.68
C ILE A 381 -2.90 -3.66 -4.70
N PHE A 382 -3.97 -3.45 -3.92
CA PHE A 382 -5.10 -4.38 -3.87
C PHE A 382 -5.91 -4.39 -5.18
N GLU A 383 -6.11 -3.22 -5.80
CA GLU A 383 -6.81 -3.09 -7.07
C GLU A 383 -6.08 -3.80 -8.23
N ILE A 384 -4.76 -3.64 -8.34
CA ILE A 384 -4.00 -4.17 -9.47
C ILE A 384 -3.59 -5.63 -9.22
N TYR A 385 -2.96 -5.92 -8.08
CA TYR A 385 -2.35 -7.24 -7.85
C TYR A 385 -3.31 -8.29 -7.33
N TYR A 386 -4.36 -7.90 -6.59
CA TYR A 386 -5.31 -8.86 -6.01
C TYR A 386 -6.59 -8.95 -6.84
N PHE A 387 -7.29 -7.84 -7.08
CA PHE A 387 -8.57 -7.85 -7.79
C PHE A 387 -8.45 -8.43 -9.22
N ARG A 388 -7.52 -7.93 -10.05
CA ARG A 388 -7.37 -8.40 -11.45
C ARG A 388 -6.99 -9.88 -11.53
N VAL A 389 -6.05 -10.30 -10.70
CA VAL A 389 -5.53 -11.68 -10.71
C VAL A 389 -6.55 -12.67 -10.13
N TRP A 390 -7.25 -12.32 -9.04
CA TRP A 390 -8.29 -13.18 -8.47
C TRP A 390 -9.55 -13.25 -9.32
N LEU A 391 -9.89 -12.18 -10.03
CA LEU A 391 -10.97 -12.21 -11.01
C LEU A 391 -10.64 -13.20 -12.14
N ALA A 392 -9.42 -13.14 -12.69
CA ALA A 392 -8.95 -14.10 -13.68
C ALA A 392 -8.98 -15.54 -13.15
N LEU A 393 -8.49 -15.77 -11.93
CA LEU A 393 -8.51 -17.08 -11.26
C LEU A 393 -9.92 -17.67 -11.21
N VAL A 394 -10.92 -16.91 -10.73
CA VAL A 394 -12.29 -17.44 -10.56
C VAL A 394 -12.86 -17.87 -11.91
N VAL A 395 -12.63 -17.08 -12.96
CA VAL A 395 -13.10 -17.41 -14.32
C VAL A 395 -12.42 -18.67 -14.84
N PHE A 396 -11.08 -18.70 -14.88
CA PHE A 396 -10.34 -19.84 -15.42
C PHE A 396 -10.54 -21.12 -14.60
N ALA A 397 -10.57 -21.02 -13.26
CA ALA A 397 -10.77 -22.18 -12.40
C ALA A 397 -12.16 -22.80 -12.60
N ALA A 398 -13.21 -21.98 -12.71
CA ALA A 398 -14.55 -22.47 -12.98
C ALA A 398 -14.66 -23.13 -14.37
N THR A 399 -14.09 -22.50 -15.41
CA THR A 399 -14.07 -23.07 -16.77
C THR A 399 -13.34 -24.41 -16.79
N HIS A 400 -12.15 -24.49 -16.18
CA HIS A 400 -11.37 -25.72 -16.15
C HIS A 400 -12.04 -26.81 -15.33
N ALA A 401 -12.63 -26.50 -14.18
CA ALA A 401 -13.24 -27.50 -13.31
C ALA A 401 -14.62 -28.01 -13.79
N LEU A 402 -15.44 -27.14 -14.38
CA LEU A 402 -16.82 -27.49 -14.78
C LEU A 402 -16.92 -27.94 -16.24
N ILE A 403 -15.99 -27.57 -17.10
CA ILE A 403 -16.03 -27.89 -18.54
C ILE A 403 -14.88 -28.83 -18.93
N PHE A 404 -13.62 -28.40 -18.74
CA PHE A 404 -12.47 -29.16 -19.20
C PHE A 404 -12.26 -30.47 -18.42
N LEU A 405 -12.28 -30.40 -17.09
CA LEU A 405 -11.94 -31.52 -16.21
C LEU A 405 -12.90 -32.71 -16.36
N PRO A 406 -14.23 -32.57 -16.42
CA PRO A 406 -15.12 -33.71 -16.62
C PRO A 406 -14.84 -34.45 -17.93
N VAL A 407 -14.52 -33.71 -19.01
CA VAL A 407 -14.16 -34.29 -20.31
C VAL A 407 -12.81 -35.01 -20.21
N ALA A 408 -11.80 -34.40 -19.59
CA ALA A 408 -10.49 -35.01 -19.40
C ALA A 408 -10.58 -36.29 -18.54
N LEU A 409 -11.40 -36.30 -17.50
CA LEU A 409 -11.66 -37.47 -16.64
C LEU A 409 -12.43 -38.57 -17.38
N SER A 410 -13.30 -38.23 -18.32
CA SER A 410 -14.01 -39.21 -19.14
C SER A 410 -13.04 -39.95 -20.09
N LEU A 411 -12.04 -39.24 -20.62
CA LEU A 411 -11.03 -39.77 -21.54
C LEU A 411 -9.87 -40.50 -20.83
N LEU A 412 -9.42 -40.01 -19.69
CA LEU A 412 -8.18 -40.46 -19.03
C LEU A 412 -8.34 -40.82 -17.56
N GLY A 413 -9.52 -40.65 -16.93
CA GLY A 413 -9.70 -40.93 -15.50
C GLY A 413 -9.52 -42.41 -15.15
N GLY A 414 -8.99 -42.67 -13.94
CA GLY A 414 -8.75 -44.03 -13.42
C GLY A 414 -10.01 -44.77 -13.01
N ALA A 415 -9.89 -46.00 -12.52
CA ALA A 415 -11.04 -46.80 -12.08
C ALA A 415 -11.65 -46.19 -10.81
N GLY A 416 -12.93 -45.83 -10.86
CA GLY A 416 -13.69 -45.29 -9.72
C GLY A 416 -14.05 -46.40 -8.74
N TYR A 417 -14.13 -46.04 -7.47
CA TYR A 417 -14.51 -46.92 -6.37
C TYR A 417 -16.01 -46.72 -6.09
N VAL A 418 -16.81 -47.76 -6.31
CA VAL A 418 -18.22 -47.76 -5.93
C VAL A 418 -18.31 -48.35 -4.54
N ASP A 419 -18.48 -47.50 -3.54
CA ASP A 419 -18.66 -47.93 -2.16
C ASP A 419 -19.96 -48.80 -2.06
N PRO A 420 -19.88 -50.06 -1.59
CA PRO A 420 -21.04 -50.88 -1.27
C PRO A 420 -21.93 -50.33 -0.16
N GLU A 421 -21.40 -49.47 0.70
CA GLU A 421 -22.06 -49.00 1.92
C GLU A 421 -22.37 -47.49 1.94
N SER A 422 -22.01 -46.71 0.90
CA SER A 422 -22.28 -45.26 0.92
C SER A 422 -23.79 -44.98 0.79
N GLU A 423 -24.39 -44.75 1.95
CA GLU A 423 -25.68 -44.15 2.27
C GLU A 423 -26.57 -43.77 1.07
N GLY A 424 -27.50 -44.67 0.74
CA GLY A 424 -28.84 -44.18 0.52
C GLY A 424 -29.42 -43.78 1.88
N GLY A 425 -30.08 -42.63 1.99
CA GLY A 425 -30.70 -42.20 3.26
C GLY A 425 -31.68 -43.25 3.83
N LEU A 426 -32.18 -43.04 5.05
CA LEU A 426 -33.09 -43.98 5.76
C LEU A 426 -34.23 -44.52 4.88
N GLU A 427 -34.80 -43.68 4.02
CA GLU A 427 -35.81 -44.03 3.01
C GLU A 427 -35.35 -45.13 2.04
N GLN A 428 -34.08 -45.09 1.60
CA GLN A 428 -33.49 -46.07 0.68
C GLN A 428 -33.07 -47.37 1.37
N ASP A 429 -32.58 -47.33 2.61
CA ASP A 429 -32.35 -48.55 3.39
C ASP A 429 -33.69 -49.27 3.64
N LEU A 430 -34.75 -48.53 3.98
CA LEU A 430 -36.11 -49.05 4.12
C LEU A 430 -36.69 -49.60 2.80
N ALA A 431 -36.49 -48.90 1.68
CA ALA A 431 -36.96 -49.34 0.37
C ALA A 431 -36.23 -50.61 -0.10
N SER A 432 -34.92 -50.73 0.15
CA SER A 432 -34.14 -51.92 -0.22
C SER A 432 -34.54 -53.14 0.61
N ARG A 433 -34.79 -52.96 1.93
CA ARG A 433 -35.30 -54.00 2.82
C ARG A 433 -36.73 -54.42 2.44
N ARG A 434 -37.59 -53.45 2.10
CA ARG A 434 -38.96 -53.71 1.64
C ARG A 434 -38.97 -54.43 0.29
N TYR A 435 -38.10 -54.06 -0.64
CA TYR A 435 -37.96 -54.75 -1.92
C TYR A 435 -37.51 -56.20 -1.72
N ARG A 436 -36.47 -56.44 -0.89
CA ARG A 436 -36.03 -57.79 -0.53
C ARG A 436 -37.13 -58.62 0.15
N ALA A 437 -38.02 -57.99 0.91
CA ALA A 437 -39.17 -58.66 1.54
C ALA A 437 -40.36 -58.92 0.58
N LEU A 438 -40.44 -58.21 -0.55
CA LEU A 438 -41.52 -58.33 -1.53
C LEU A 438 -41.19 -59.27 -2.69
N VAL A 439 -39.93 -59.62 -2.88
CA VAL A 439 -39.51 -60.65 -3.85
C VAL A 439 -39.72 -62.02 -3.18
N PRO A 440 -40.65 -62.85 -3.65
CA PRO A 440 -40.78 -64.22 -3.14
C PRO A 440 -39.52 -64.99 -3.52
N ASP A 441 -38.99 -65.79 -2.59
CA ASP A 441 -37.89 -66.75 -2.85
C ASP A 441 -38.34 -67.76 -3.92
N GLY A 442 -38.11 -67.40 -5.18
CA GLY A 442 -38.27 -68.26 -6.35
C GLY A 442 -37.04 -69.16 -6.50
N LYS A 443 -36.99 -70.20 -5.67
CA LYS A 443 -36.22 -71.46 -5.74
C LYS A 443 -35.28 -71.67 -6.93
N SER A 444 -34.03 -72.06 -6.65
CA SER A 444 -33.60 -73.47 -6.75
C SER A 444 -32.11 -73.60 -6.44
N ASP A 445 -31.81 -74.45 -5.47
CA ASP A 445 -30.53 -75.13 -5.37
C ASP A 445 -30.25 -75.82 -6.71
N SER A 446 -29.08 -75.55 -7.30
CA SER A 446 -28.39 -76.53 -8.13
C SER A 446 -26.95 -76.54 -7.63
N GLU A 447 -26.70 -77.51 -6.77
CA GLU A 447 -25.41 -78.20 -6.69
C GLU A 447 -24.97 -78.56 -8.12
N ASP A 448 -23.72 -78.32 -8.46
CA ASP A 448 -22.90 -79.27 -9.22
C ASP A 448 -21.43 -78.87 -9.05
N ASP A 449 -20.76 -79.65 -8.20
CA ASP A 449 -19.32 -79.85 -8.13
C ASP A 449 -18.81 -80.52 -9.42
N TYR A 450 -17.52 -80.26 -9.70
CA TYR A 450 -16.56 -80.84 -10.68
C TYR A 450 -16.25 -80.09 -11.97
#